data_AF-A0A920IDC5-F1
#
_entry.id   AF-A0A920IDC5-F1
#
_cell.length_a   1.000
_cell.length_b   1.000
_cell.length_c   1.000
_cell.angle_alpha   90.00
_cell.angle_beta   90.00
_cell.angle_gamma   90.00
#
_symmetry.space_group_name_H-M   'P 1'
#
loop_
_entity.id
_entity.type
_entity.pdbx_description
1 polymer ?
#
loop_
_entity_poly.entity_id
_entity_poly.type
_entity_poly.pdbx_seq_one_letter_code
_entity_poly.pdbx_strand_id
1 'polypeptide(L)'
;MIAMAISGALAGMMSLNEILGVQQRVILNFTSGYGFTGIAVALMGRNHPIGIVLASLLFGALYQGGAELDFEFQTITREMVLMIQGLIILFSGALAYLFMPAVIRVYSSLRKPTGSG
;
A
#
# COMPACT_ATOMS: atom_id res chain seq x y z
N MET A 1 0.09 -24.95 2.27
CA MET A 1 1.41 -24.85 2.92
C MET A 1 2.46 -24.16 2.05
N ILE A 2 2.63 -24.56 0.78
CA ILE A 2 3.61 -23.94 -0.15
C ILE A 2 3.47 -22.41 -0.21
N ALA A 3 2.24 -21.88 -0.34
CA ALA A 3 2.01 -20.43 -0.35
C ALA A 3 2.51 -19.73 0.94
N MET A 4 2.33 -20.36 2.10
CA MET A 4 2.78 -19.80 3.39
C MET A 4 4.30 -19.88 3.55
N ALA A 5 4.93 -20.93 3.03
CA ALA A 5 6.39 -21.04 2.97
C ALA A 5 6.98 -19.94 2.08
N ILE A 6 6.38 -19.69 0.92
CA ILE A 6 6.82 -18.63 -0.01
C ILE A 6 6.63 -17.24 0.61
N SER A 7 5.49 -16.95 1.24
CA SER A 7 5.27 -15.65 1.89
C SER A 7 6.25 -15.42 3.05
N GLY A 8 6.56 -16.45 3.83
CA GLY A 8 7.57 -16.39 4.89
C GLY A 8 8.97 -16.10 4.36
N ALA A 9 9.36 -16.74 3.26
CA ALA A 9 10.64 -16.48 2.59
C ALA A 9 10.74 -15.03 2.06
N LEU A 10 9.67 -14.51 1.45
CA LEU A 10 9.61 -13.12 0.94
C LEU A 10 9.66 -12.09 2.08
N ALA A 11 8.93 -12.31 3.17
CA ALA A 11 8.97 -11.44 4.34
C ALA A 11 10.35 -11.44 5.02
N GLY A 12 11.02 -12.60 5.05
CA GLY A 12 12.40 -12.73 5.51
C GLY A 12 13.37 -11.94 4.64
N MET A 13 13.29 -12.07 3.31
CA MET A 13 14.16 -11.34 2.37
C MET A 13 14.03 -9.82 2.50
N MET A 14 12.80 -9.32 2.68
CA MET A 14 12.56 -7.90 2.92
C MET A 14 13.25 -7.41 4.21
N SER A 15 13.15 -8.18 5.30
CA SER A 15 13.79 -7.82 6.58
C SER A 15 15.32 -7.88 6.53
N LEU A 16 15.89 -8.83 5.79
CA LEU A 16 17.34 -8.96 5.61
C LEU A 16 17.92 -7.75 4.87
N ASN A 17 17.19 -7.18 3.91
CA ASN A 17 17.64 -6.02 3.15
C ASN A 17 17.82 -4.77 4.05
N GLU A 18 16.89 -4.54 4.98
CA GLU A 18 16.97 -3.41 5.92
C GLU A 18 18.16 -3.52 6.89
N ILE A 19 18.42 -4.73 7.40
CA ILE A 19 19.49 -4.97 8.38
C ILE A 19 20.87 -4.95 7.73
N LEU A 20 21.04 -5.66 6.60
CA LEU A 20 22.33 -5.80 5.94
C LEU A 20 22.68 -4.62 5.04
N GLY A 21 21.66 -3.95 4.47
CA GLY A 21 21.84 -2.87 3.50
C GLY A 21 21.90 -1.48 4.12
N VAL A 22 20.90 -1.12 4.93
CA VAL A 22 20.72 0.27 5.40
C VAL A 22 21.34 0.47 6.77
N GLN A 23 20.94 -0.33 7.76
CA GLN A 23 21.28 -0.04 9.16
C GLN A 23 22.60 -0.68 9.59
N GLN A 24 23.05 -1.76 8.93
CA GLN A 24 24.22 -2.60 9.27
C GLN A 24 24.27 -3.08 10.73
N ARG A 25 23.18 -2.92 11.47
CA ARG A 25 23.02 -3.28 12.88
C ARG A 25 21.55 -3.55 13.16
N VAL A 26 21.27 -4.44 14.11
CA VAL A 26 19.89 -4.73 14.52
C VAL A 26 19.41 -3.60 15.43
N ILE A 27 18.59 -2.70 14.87
CA ILE A 27 17.92 -1.65 15.66
C ILE A 27 16.59 -2.17 16.16
N LEU A 28 16.25 -1.89 17.41
CA LEU A 28 14.93 -2.23 17.96
C LEU A 28 13.84 -1.52 17.14
N ASN A 29 12.80 -2.26 16.78
CA ASN A 29 11.64 -1.76 16.02
C ASN A 29 11.88 -1.42 14.54
N PHE A 30 12.92 -1.96 13.90
CA PHE A 30 13.15 -1.73 12.46
C PHE A 30 11.97 -2.18 11.57
N THR A 31 11.22 -3.22 11.96
CA THR A 31 10.04 -3.70 11.22
C THR A 31 8.75 -2.93 11.54
N SER A 32 8.79 -2.01 12.51
CA SER A 32 7.60 -1.31 12.97
C SER A 32 6.95 -0.51 11.85
N GLY A 33 5.63 -0.62 11.74
CA GLY A 33 4.83 0.09 10.74
C GLY A 33 4.72 -0.60 9.37
N TYR A 34 5.69 -1.42 8.94
CA TYR A 34 5.65 -2.06 7.61
C TYR A 34 4.42 -2.97 7.42
N GLY A 35 4.01 -3.69 8.47
CA GLY A 35 2.80 -4.52 8.44
C GLY A 35 1.51 -3.71 8.29
N PHE A 36 1.41 -2.57 9.00
CA PHE A 36 0.25 -1.68 8.90
C PHE A 36 0.12 -1.07 7.50
N THR A 37 1.24 -0.58 6.96
CA THR A 37 1.30 -0.08 5.58
C THR A 37 0.98 -1.19 4.57
N GLY A 38 1.46 -2.41 4.78
CA GLY A 38 1.16 -3.57 3.94
C GLY A 38 -0.34 -3.90 3.87
N ILE A 39 -1.05 -3.82 5.01
CA ILE A 39 -2.51 -4.01 5.05
C ILE A 39 -3.20 -2.92 4.22
N ALA A 40 -2.79 -1.66 4.39
CA ALA A 40 -3.37 -0.55 3.65
C ALA A 40 -3.16 -0.67 2.13
N VAL A 41 -1.95 -1.06 1.71
CA VAL A 41 -1.62 -1.32 0.30
C VAL A 41 -2.44 -2.47 -0.27
N ALA A 42 -2.65 -3.54 0.49
CA ALA A 42 -3.49 -4.67 0.08
C ALA A 42 -4.95 -4.26 -0.14
N LEU A 43 -5.49 -3.41 0.74
CA LEU A 43 -6.84 -2.87 0.63
C LEU A 43 -6.98 -1.94 -0.57
N MET A 44 -6.01 -1.04 -0.78
CA MET A 44 -5.96 -0.14 -1.93
C MET A 44 -5.92 -0.91 -3.26
N GLY A 45 -5.13 -1.99 -3.30
CA GLY A 45 -5.02 -2.89 -4.45
C GLY A 45 -6.25 -3.79 -4.69
N ARG A 46 -7.26 -3.75 -3.81
CA ARG A 46 -8.49 -4.58 -3.89
C ARG A 46 -8.21 -6.08 -4.02
N ASN A 47 -7.14 -6.58 -3.39
CA ASN A 47 -6.62 -7.95 -3.55
C ASN A 47 -6.22 -8.33 -4.99
N HIS A 48 -6.10 -7.37 -5.90
CA HIS A 48 -5.61 -7.61 -7.26
C HIS A 48 -4.08 -7.46 -7.30
N PRO A 49 -3.32 -8.46 -7.79
CA PRO A 49 -1.85 -8.45 -7.72
C PRO A 49 -1.24 -7.23 -8.41
N ILE A 50 -1.78 -6.81 -9.54
CA ILE A 50 -1.29 -5.61 -10.26
C ILE A 50 -1.55 -4.33 -9.44
N GLY A 51 -2.69 -4.23 -8.76
CA GLY A 51 -3.02 -3.08 -7.92
C GLY A 51 -2.12 -2.98 -6.70
N ILE A 52 -1.80 -4.13 -6.10
CA ILE A 52 -0.87 -4.23 -4.96
C ILE A 52 0.53 -3.79 -5.37
N VAL A 53 1.03 -4.22 -6.54
CA VAL A 53 2.37 -3.85 -7.03
C VAL A 53 2.49 -2.35 -7.31
N LEU A 54 1.48 -1.75 -7.94
CA LEU A 54 1.49 -0.31 -8.20
C LEU A 54 1.41 0.50 -6.90
N ALA A 55 0.55 0.08 -5.96
CA ALA A 55 0.44 0.74 -4.67
C ALA A 55 1.70 0.56 -3.81
N SER A 56 2.31 -0.62 -3.80
CA SER A 56 3.56 -0.85 -3.04
C SER A 56 4.72 -0.02 -3.61
N LEU A 57 4.78 0.17 -4.93
CA LEU A 57 5.79 1.01 -5.57
C LEU A 57 5.61 2.50 -5.19
N LEU A 58 4.39 3.01 -5.20
CA LEU A 58 4.09 4.37 -4.74
C LEU A 58 4.50 4.57 -3.27
N PHE A 59 4.12 3.64 -2.39
CA PHE A 59 4.43 3.73 -0.97
C PHE A 59 5.93 3.58 -0.69
N GLY A 60 6.63 2.71 -1.42
CA GLY A 60 8.07 2.57 -1.35
C GLY A 60 8.80 3.84 -1.81
N ALA A 61 8.35 4.45 -2.91
CA ALA A 61 8.89 5.71 -3.40
C ALA A 61 8.69 6.86 -2.40
N LEU A 62 7.51 6.95 -1.78
CA LEU A 62 7.24 7.95 -0.74
C LEU A 62 8.09 7.71 0.52
N TYR A 63 8.28 6.46 0.93
CA TYR A 63 9.11 6.13 2.08
C TYR A 63 10.58 6.49 1.85
N GLN A 64 11.13 6.06 0.71
CA GLN A 64 12.53 6.32 0.37
C GLN A 64 12.78 7.80 0.07
N GLY A 65 11.94 8.42 -0.77
CA GLY A 65 12.05 9.85 -1.06
C GLY A 65 11.79 10.72 0.16
N GLY A 66 10.92 10.27 1.07
CA GLY A 66 10.72 10.89 2.37
C GLY A 66 11.94 10.85 3.27
N ALA A 67 12.68 9.73 3.27
CA ALA A 67 13.93 9.62 4.02
C ALA A 67 15.06 10.49 3.44
N GLU A 68 15.11 10.65 2.12
CA GLU A 68 16.06 11.54 1.45
C GLU A 68 15.74 13.01 1.72
N LEU A 69 14.45 13.39 1.67
CA LEU A 69 14.00 14.74 2.00
C LEU A 69 14.20 15.11 3.47
N ASP A 70 14.03 14.16 4.40
CA ASP A 70 14.32 14.36 5.84
C ASP A 70 15.81 14.62 6.08
N PHE A 71 16.67 14.06 5.23
CA PHE A 71 18.10 14.30 5.28
C PHE A 71 18.49 15.67 4.71
N GLU A 72 17.89 16.08 3.59
CA GLU A 72 18.24 17.32 2.89
C GLU A 72 17.54 18.57 3.48
N PHE A 73 16.29 18.41 3.91
CA PHE A 73 15.44 19.48 4.44
C PHE A 73 14.98 19.15 5.86
N GLN A 74 15.59 19.80 6.86
CA GLN A 74 15.23 19.69 8.29
C GLN A 74 13.76 20.04 8.61
N THR A 75 13.02 20.59 7.64
CA THR A 75 11.60 20.94 7.76
C THR A 75 10.65 19.80 7.36
N ILE A 76 11.12 18.78 6.63
CA ILE A 76 10.30 17.67 6.14
C ILE A 76 10.64 16.42 6.94
N THR A 77 9.87 16.13 7.98
CA THR A 77 10.10 14.94 8.80
C THR A 77 9.44 13.70 8.20
N ARG A 78 9.94 12.51 8.56
CA ARG A 78 9.28 11.21 8.28
C ARG A 78 7.79 11.17 8.67
N GLU A 79 7.37 11.95 9.66
CA GLU A 79 5.97 12.01 10.11
C GLU A 79 5.07 12.68 9.06
N MET A 80 5.58 13.66 8.30
CA MET A 80 4.83 14.26 7.18
C MET A 80 4.57 13.23 6.08
N VAL A 81 5.57 12.38 5.78
CA VAL A 81 5.43 11.30 4.80
C VAL A 81 4.36 10.31 5.24
N LEU A 82 4.35 9.94 6.52
CA LEU A 82 3.31 9.09 7.11
C LEU A 82 1.93 9.74 7.04
N MET A 83 1.81 11.05 7.28
CA MET A 83 0.55 11.78 7.09
C MET A 83 0.08 11.73 5.64
N ILE A 84 0.97 11.98 4.67
CA ILE A 84 0.64 11.94 3.24
C ILE A 84 0.17 10.53 2.85
N GLN A 85 0.87 9.48 3.29
CA GLN A 85 0.45 8.10 3.08
C GLN A 85 -0.94 7.83 3.68
N GLY A 86 -1.22 8.33 4.89
CA GLY A 86 -2.53 8.24 5.52
C GLY A 86 -3.63 8.93 4.71
N LEU A 87 -3.35 10.14 4.17
CA LEU A 87 -4.27 10.86 3.29
C LEU A 87 -4.52 10.10 1.99
N ILE A 88 -3.49 9.51 1.39
CA ILE A 88 -3.64 8.68 0.18
C ILE A 88 -4.58 7.50 0.45
N ILE A 89 -4.42 6.81 1.59
CA ILE A 89 -5.30 5.70 1.98
C ILE A 89 -6.73 6.19 2.17
N LEU A 90 -6.90 7.31 2.89
CA LEU A 90 -8.21 7.91 3.15
C LEU A 90 -8.92 8.29 1.85
N PHE A 91 -8.26 9.03 0.97
CA PHE A 91 -8.83 9.45 -0.31
C PHE A 91 -9.07 8.27 -1.24
N SER A 92 -8.13 7.34 -1.36
CA SER A 92 -8.30 6.15 -2.20
C SER A 92 -9.47 5.28 -1.71
N GLY A 93 -9.61 5.09 -0.40
CA GLY A 93 -10.72 4.37 0.21
C GLY A 93 -12.04 5.10 -0.03
N ALA A 94 -12.13 6.38 0.32
CA ALA A 94 -13.33 7.19 0.15
C ALA A 94 -13.81 7.25 -1.31
N LEU A 95 -12.87 7.43 -2.25
CA LEU A 95 -13.15 7.46 -3.67
C LEU A 95 -13.69 6.11 -4.16
N ALA A 96 -13.11 5.00 -3.70
CA ALA A 96 -13.63 3.67 -4.00
C ALA A 96 -15.08 3.52 -3.54
N TYR A 97 -15.40 3.90 -2.29
CA TYR A 97 -16.78 3.84 -1.78
C TYR A 97 -17.76 4.78 -2.49
N LEU A 98 -17.28 5.95 -2.94
CA LEU A 98 -18.10 6.93 -3.68
C LEU A 98 -18.41 6.46 -5.12
N PHE A 99 -17.48 5.78 -5.79
CA PHE A 99 -17.70 5.27 -7.14
C PHE A 99 -18.59 4.02 -7.19
N MET A 100 -18.63 3.21 -6.13
CA MET A 100 -19.50 2.02 -6.06
C MET A 100 -20.97 2.30 -6.47
N PRO A 101 -21.70 3.28 -5.88
CA PRO A 101 -23.09 3.55 -6.27
C PRO A 101 -23.21 4.13 -7.69
N ALA A 102 -22.24 4.91 -8.15
CA ALA A 102 -22.24 5.47 -9.51
C ALA A 102 -22.04 4.37 -10.58
N VAL A 103 -21.10 3.44 -10.34
CA VAL A 103 -20.83 2.30 -11.23
C VAL A 103 -22.01 1.34 -11.28
N ILE A 104 -22.65 1.05 -10.13
CA ILE A 104 -23.85 0.19 -10.09
C ILE A 104 -24.99 0.80 -10.91
N ARG A 105 -25.20 2.12 -10.82
CA ARG A 105 -26.25 2.83 -11.58
C ARG A 105 -25.99 2.83 -13.09
N VAL A 106 -24.74 2.96 -13.51
CA VAL A 106 -24.36 2.89 -14.93
C VAL A 106 -24.48 1.46 -15.45
N TYR A 107 -24.04 0.46 -14.68
CA TYR A 107 -24.16 -0.95 -15.05
C TYR A 107 -25.63 -1.41 -15.13
N SER A 108 -26.50 -0.95 -14.24
CA SER A 108 -27.93 -1.26 -14.31
C SER A 108 -28.64 -0.58 -15.47
N SER A 109 -28.16 0.57 -15.95
CA SER A 109 -28.67 1.20 -17.19
C SER A 109 -28.22 0.47 -18.46
N LEU A 110 -27.08 -0.23 -18.43
CA LEU A 110 -26.54 -0.97 -19.58
C LEU A 110 -27.05 -2.42 -19.65
N ARG A 111 -27.52 -3.00 -18.55
CA ARG A 111 -28.16 -4.32 -18.54
C ARG A 111 -29.64 -4.18 -18.91
N LYS A 112 -29.92 -4.08 -20.22
CA LYS A 112 -31.28 -4.24 -20.76
C LYS A 112 -31.93 -5.52 -20.18
N PRO A 113 -33.22 -5.50 -19.82
CA PRO A 113 -33.91 -6.67 -19.31
C PRO A 113 -33.92 -7.73 -20.41
N THR A 114 -33.22 -8.84 -20.19
CA THR A 114 -33.35 -10.03 -21.03
C THR A 114 -34.30 -10.98 -20.31
N GLY A 115 -35.45 -11.25 -20.95
CA GLY A 115 -36.29 -12.41 -20.66
C GLY A 115 -37.62 -12.09 -19.96
N SER A 116 -38.60 -11.59 -20.71
CA SER A 116 -39.98 -12.03 -20.52
C SER A 116 -40.12 -13.45 -21.09
N GLY A 117 -40.72 -14.34 -20.32
CA GLY A 117 -41.11 -15.70 -20.70
C GLY A 117 -41.77 -16.35 -19.51
#